data_AF-A0A1H9AMM1-F1
#
_entry.id   AF-A0A1H9AMM1-F1
#
_cell.length_a   1.000
_cell.length_b   1.000
_cell.length_c   1.000
_cell.angle_alpha   90.00
_cell.angle_beta   90.00
_cell.angle_gamma   90.00
#
_symmetry.space_group_name_H-M   'P 1'
#
loop_
_entity.id
_entity.type
_entity.pdbx_description
1 polymer ?
#
loop_
_entity_poly.entity_id
_entity_poly.type
_entity_poly.pdbx_seq_one_letter_code
_entity_poly.pdbx_strand_id
1 'polypeptide(L)'
;MSYKFLPLLFLGFFLNTKINENTIKGTSKTNSNKITTEKSVMLAENKVLSFEEKTELLYNEINAGDFTLPNLETFKNAFEGYSQLDNQGKVLNKVLTIVDFSFSSTKERMWVIDMENKVVLLQTLVSHGMNSGQEFAKYFSNENESHKSSLGFFITGETYVGKHGLSLKLDGQEYGLNNNARERSVVVHGADYVSKKLAQKQGFIGRSQGCPAVAPEVASKLIHTIKNKSVLFIYHPTRMYATKSKLVS
;
A
#
# COMPACT_ATOMS: atom_id res chain seq x y z
N MET A 1 46.26 -13.57 34.25
CA MET A 1 47.38 -13.76 33.31
C MET A 1 47.21 -12.78 32.17
N SER A 2 48.07 -11.76 32.13
CA SER A 2 48.18 -10.73 31.09
C SER A 2 48.81 -11.28 29.82
N TYR A 3 48.51 -10.68 28.66
CA TYR A 3 49.42 -10.20 27.57
C TYR A 3 48.52 -9.76 26.39
N LYS A 4 48.34 -8.45 26.10
CA LYS A 4 49.17 -7.45 25.38
C LYS A 4 48.98 -7.43 23.85
N PHE A 5 48.33 -6.35 23.39
CA PHE A 5 48.61 -5.46 22.24
C PHE A 5 49.48 -5.92 21.06
N LEU A 6 48.99 -5.68 19.81
CA LEU A 6 49.70 -4.88 18.79
C LEU A 6 48.76 -4.43 17.63
N PRO A 7 48.78 -3.15 17.20
CA PRO A 7 48.09 -2.66 16.00
C PRO A 7 49.04 -2.56 14.79
N LEU A 8 48.52 -2.72 13.57
CA LEU A 8 49.27 -2.51 12.33
C LEU A 8 48.73 -1.27 11.58
N LEU A 9 49.54 -0.22 11.64
CA LEU A 9 49.56 0.98 10.80
C LEU A 9 50.42 0.69 9.56
N PHE A 10 49.93 0.99 8.36
CA PHE A 10 50.77 1.27 7.19
C PHE A 10 50.02 2.29 6.30
N LEU A 11 50.35 3.58 6.40
CA LEU A 11 51.37 4.32 5.64
C LEU A 11 50.94 4.61 4.19
N GLY A 12 50.56 5.86 3.95
CA GLY A 12 50.20 6.36 2.62
C GLY A 12 51.42 6.63 1.73
N PHE A 13 51.14 6.87 0.45
CA PHE A 13 52.07 7.55 -0.45
C PHE A 13 51.32 8.48 -1.41
N PHE A 14 51.87 9.67 -1.57
CA PHE A 14 51.36 10.84 -2.27
C PHE A 14 51.88 10.93 -3.72
N LEU A 15 51.09 11.61 -4.57
CA LEU A 15 51.43 12.42 -5.77
C LEU A 15 52.40 11.85 -6.84
N ASN A 16 52.00 11.89 -8.12
CA ASN A 16 52.33 13.05 -8.98
C ASN A 16 51.64 13.06 -10.35
N THR A 17 51.59 14.27 -10.91
CA THR A 17 50.87 14.80 -12.06
C THR A 17 51.50 14.47 -13.42
N LYS A 18 50.73 14.62 -14.50
CA LYS A 18 51.18 15.32 -15.72
C LYS A 18 50.00 15.77 -16.59
N ILE A 19 49.86 17.08 -16.66
CA ILE A 19 49.12 17.85 -17.67
C ILE A 19 49.95 17.85 -18.95
N ASN A 20 49.31 17.78 -20.12
CA ASN A 20 49.94 18.19 -21.37
C ASN A 20 48.90 18.92 -22.24
N GLU A 21 48.99 20.24 -22.28
CA GLU A 21 48.41 21.09 -23.32
C GLU A 21 49.42 21.16 -24.48
N ASN A 22 48.94 21.07 -25.72
CA ASN A 22 49.63 21.68 -26.85
C ASN A 22 48.63 22.07 -27.95
N THR A 23 48.42 23.38 -28.04
CA THR A 23 47.85 24.16 -29.13
C THR A 23 48.79 24.23 -30.34
N ILE A 24 48.28 24.01 -31.56
CA ILE A 24 48.82 24.63 -32.81
C ILE A 24 47.67 25.01 -33.76
N LYS A 25 47.78 26.23 -34.29
CA LYS A 25 46.92 27.00 -35.20
C LYS A 25 46.99 26.51 -36.67
N GLY A 26 45.96 26.84 -37.48
CA GLY A 26 46.19 27.41 -38.82
C GLY A 26 45.48 26.82 -40.05
N THR A 27 44.45 27.55 -40.52
CA THR A 27 44.14 27.91 -41.93
C THR A 27 43.76 26.89 -43.02
N SER A 28 42.45 26.89 -43.35
CA SER A 28 41.78 27.10 -44.66
C SER A 28 42.38 26.51 -45.97
N LYS A 29 41.61 25.64 -46.67
CA LYS A 29 40.91 25.95 -47.94
C LYS A 29 40.22 24.74 -48.62
N THR A 30 39.02 25.02 -49.14
CA THR A 30 38.36 24.53 -50.38
C THR A 30 37.78 23.12 -50.56
N ASN A 31 36.45 23.16 -50.79
CA ASN A 31 35.66 22.56 -51.88
C ASN A 31 35.18 21.09 -51.87
N SER A 32 33.86 21.00 -52.16
CA SER A 32 33.14 20.01 -52.96
C SER A 32 32.45 18.84 -52.24
N ASN A 33 31.12 19.02 -52.08
CA ASN A 33 30.03 18.08 -52.40
C ASN A 33 30.26 16.57 -52.16
N LYS A 34 29.43 15.95 -51.31
CA LYS A 34 28.16 15.29 -51.70
C LYS A 34 27.76 14.19 -50.68
N ILE A 35 26.61 14.42 -50.03
CA ILE A 35 25.57 13.45 -49.60
C ILE A 35 26.03 12.18 -48.88
N THR A 36 25.76 12.06 -47.57
CA THR A 36 24.72 11.17 -47.00
C THR A 36 24.83 11.10 -45.47
N THR A 37 23.66 10.96 -44.82
CA THR A 37 23.47 10.43 -43.45
C THR A 37 23.95 11.25 -42.25
N GLU A 38 23.18 12.28 -41.88
CA GLU A 38 22.95 12.60 -40.46
C GLU A 38 21.46 12.93 -40.27
N LYS A 39 20.67 11.88 -39.99
CA LYS A 39 19.36 12.01 -39.35
C LYS A 39 19.58 11.76 -37.86
N SER A 40 20.24 12.69 -37.19
CA SER A 40 20.55 12.64 -35.77
C SER A 40 19.67 13.63 -35.01
N VAL A 41 18.84 13.03 -34.15
CA VAL A 41 18.37 13.58 -32.88
C VAL A 41 17.50 14.84 -32.98
N MET A 42 16.18 14.62 -32.97
CA MET A 42 15.25 15.30 -32.06
C MET A 42 13.88 14.67 -32.25
N LEU A 43 13.38 13.99 -31.21
CA LEU A 43 11.98 13.73 -30.85
C LEU A 43 11.99 12.50 -29.92
N ALA A 44 12.44 12.68 -28.68
CA ALA A 44 11.93 11.83 -27.61
C ALA A 44 10.46 12.23 -27.48
N GLU A 45 9.56 11.39 -27.98
CA GLU A 45 8.12 11.57 -27.81
C GLU A 45 7.82 11.72 -26.31
N ASN A 46 7.08 12.78 -25.95
CA ASN A 46 6.44 12.89 -24.63
C ASN A 46 5.38 11.78 -24.49
N LYS A 47 5.82 10.55 -24.24
CA LYS A 47 4.92 9.43 -24.00
C LYS A 47 4.16 9.70 -22.71
N VAL A 48 2.87 10.02 -22.84
CA VAL A 48 1.96 10.10 -21.69
C VAL A 48 1.78 8.68 -21.18
N LEU A 49 2.29 8.41 -19.97
CA LEU A 49 2.12 7.11 -19.33
C LEU A 49 0.63 6.82 -19.08
N SER A 50 0.23 5.60 -19.41
CA SER A 50 -1.08 5.05 -19.05
C SER A 50 -1.26 5.02 -17.52
N PHE A 51 -2.51 4.90 -17.05
CA PHE A 51 -2.79 4.77 -15.62
C PHE A 51 -2.10 3.53 -15.03
N GLU A 52 -2.09 2.44 -15.78
CA GLU A 52 -1.44 1.19 -15.38
C GLU A 52 0.07 1.35 -15.20
N GLU A 53 0.75 1.98 -16.18
CA GLU A 53 2.20 2.26 -16.08
C GLU A 53 2.50 3.18 -14.89
N LYS A 54 1.69 4.22 -14.65
CA LYS A 54 1.85 5.10 -13.48
C LYS A 54 1.68 4.34 -12.17
N THR A 55 0.74 3.40 -12.12
CA THR A 55 0.47 2.59 -10.94
C THR A 55 1.63 1.65 -10.63
N GLU A 56 2.21 1.01 -11.65
CA GLU A 56 3.39 0.16 -11.48
C GLU A 56 4.62 0.96 -11.05
N LEU A 57 4.85 2.15 -11.63
CA LEU A 57 5.92 3.03 -11.18
C LEU A 57 5.73 3.43 -9.72
N LEU A 58 4.53 3.86 -9.34
CA LEU A 58 4.22 4.20 -7.94
C LEU A 58 4.47 3.00 -7.01
N TYR A 59 4.00 1.80 -7.38
CA TYR A 59 4.19 0.59 -6.59
C TYR A 59 5.68 0.30 -6.34
N ASN A 60 6.52 0.44 -7.36
CA ASN A 60 7.96 0.21 -7.26
C ASN A 60 8.71 1.31 -6.48
N GLU A 61 8.13 2.51 -6.38
CA GLU A 61 8.68 3.62 -5.60
C GLU A 61 8.32 3.55 -4.11
N ILE A 62 7.33 2.72 -3.71
CA ILE A 62 6.95 2.61 -2.30
C ILE A 62 8.06 1.95 -1.50
N ASN A 63 8.56 2.67 -0.50
CA ASN A 63 9.48 2.13 0.47
C ASN A 63 8.73 1.25 1.49
N ALA A 64 8.95 -0.06 1.44
CA ALA A 64 8.36 -1.00 2.39
C ALA A 64 9.08 -1.04 3.75
N GLY A 65 10.32 -0.55 3.83
CA GLY A 65 11.16 -0.70 5.03
C GLY A 65 11.31 -2.17 5.42
N ASP A 66 10.97 -2.49 6.67
CA ASP A 66 10.97 -3.86 7.20
C ASP A 66 9.69 -4.65 6.89
N PHE A 67 8.71 -4.02 6.26
CA PHE A 67 7.45 -4.64 5.83
C PHE A 67 7.56 -5.22 4.42
N THR A 68 6.49 -5.91 4.00
CA THR A 68 6.30 -6.28 2.59
C THR A 68 5.31 -5.34 1.91
N LEU A 69 5.29 -5.35 0.58
CA LEU A 69 4.20 -4.76 -0.19
C LEU A 69 3.01 -5.74 -0.29
N PRO A 70 1.77 -5.23 -0.46
CA PRO A 70 0.64 -6.04 -0.89
C PRO A 70 0.89 -6.61 -2.30
N ASN A 71 0.15 -7.64 -2.71
CA ASN A 71 0.21 -8.13 -4.09
C ASN A 71 -0.05 -6.98 -5.08
N LEU A 72 0.70 -6.94 -6.18
CA LEU A 72 0.61 -5.88 -7.19
C LEU A 72 -0.82 -5.70 -7.72
N GLU A 73 -1.54 -6.79 -8.01
CA GLU A 73 -2.94 -6.75 -8.45
C GLU A 73 -3.85 -6.09 -7.40
N THR A 74 -3.71 -6.48 -6.13
CA THR A 74 -4.45 -5.87 -5.02
C THR A 74 -4.14 -4.38 -4.89
N PHE A 75 -2.86 -3.99 -5.04
CA PHE A 75 -2.46 -2.60 -5.02
C PHE A 75 -3.03 -1.80 -6.19
N LYS A 76 -3.01 -2.35 -7.42
CA LYS A 76 -3.58 -1.72 -8.61
C LYS A 76 -5.05 -1.38 -8.40
N ASN A 77 -5.84 -2.37 -7.96
CA ASN A 77 -7.24 -2.18 -7.62
C ASN A 77 -7.42 -1.10 -6.55
N ALA A 78 -6.63 -1.16 -5.48
CA ALA A 78 -6.68 -0.19 -4.39
C ALA A 78 -6.38 1.24 -4.86
N PHE A 79 -5.35 1.41 -5.68
CA PHE A 79 -4.89 2.70 -6.17
C PHE A 79 -5.86 3.31 -7.19
N GLU A 80 -6.51 2.48 -8.01
CA GLU A 80 -7.56 2.93 -8.93
C GLU A 80 -8.72 3.57 -8.15
N GLY A 81 -9.32 2.85 -7.21
CA GLY A 81 -10.43 3.39 -6.43
C GLY A 81 -10.02 4.53 -5.50
N TYR A 82 -8.80 4.49 -4.93
CA TYR A 82 -8.23 5.62 -4.18
C TYR A 82 -8.18 6.87 -5.05
N SER A 83 -7.62 6.78 -6.25
CA SER A 83 -7.45 7.91 -7.17
C SER A 83 -8.82 8.49 -7.58
N GLN A 84 -9.81 7.64 -7.85
CA GLN A 84 -11.16 8.09 -8.15
C GLN A 84 -11.82 8.82 -6.97
N LEU A 85 -11.68 8.31 -5.75
CA LEU A 85 -12.22 8.94 -4.54
C LEU A 85 -11.50 10.26 -4.22
N ASP A 86 -10.19 10.32 -4.46
CA ASP A 86 -9.41 11.55 -4.26
C ASP A 86 -9.80 12.63 -5.27
N ASN A 87 -9.97 12.28 -6.54
CA ASN A 87 -10.47 13.17 -7.58
C ASN A 87 -11.89 13.70 -7.30
N GLN A 88 -12.69 12.96 -6.53
CA GLN A 88 -14.01 13.40 -6.04
C GLN A 88 -13.92 14.32 -4.81
N GLY A 89 -12.72 14.61 -4.29
CA GLY A 89 -12.50 15.42 -3.09
C GLY A 89 -12.89 14.72 -1.78
N LYS A 90 -13.03 13.39 -1.80
CA LYS A 90 -13.44 12.62 -0.60
C LYS A 90 -12.28 12.29 0.33
N VAL A 91 -11.04 12.31 -0.17
CA VAL A 91 -9.84 11.93 0.58
C VAL A 91 -9.16 13.18 1.12
N LEU A 92 -9.18 13.35 2.44
CA LEU A 92 -8.48 14.46 3.12
C LEU A 92 -7.20 13.99 3.80
N ASN A 93 -7.19 12.74 4.27
CA ASN A 93 -6.00 12.09 4.80
C ASN A 93 -5.43 11.17 3.71
N LYS A 94 -4.24 11.47 3.19
CA LYS A 94 -3.61 10.79 2.05
C LYS A 94 -3.00 9.43 2.39
N VAL A 95 -3.61 8.73 3.34
CA VAL A 95 -3.27 7.36 3.72
C VAL A 95 -4.22 6.38 3.03
N LEU A 96 -3.66 5.35 2.42
CA LEU A 96 -4.37 4.21 1.85
C LEU A 96 -4.15 2.97 2.74
N THR A 97 -5.23 2.43 3.29
CA THR A 97 -5.22 1.15 3.99
C THR A 97 -5.74 0.05 3.08
N ILE A 98 -4.98 -1.01 2.90
CA ILE A 98 -5.35 -2.16 2.06
C ILE A 98 -5.49 -3.38 2.97
N VAL A 99 -6.61 -4.08 2.86
CA VAL A 99 -6.87 -5.37 3.50
C VAL A 99 -7.10 -6.41 2.40
N ASP A 100 -6.28 -7.45 2.37
CA ASP A 100 -6.40 -8.51 1.37
C ASP A 100 -6.91 -9.81 2.00
N PHE A 101 -8.21 -10.04 1.87
CA PHE A 101 -8.87 -11.23 2.42
C PHE A 101 -8.68 -12.50 1.58
N SER A 102 -7.99 -12.44 0.44
CA SER A 102 -7.56 -13.65 -0.27
C SER A 102 -6.50 -14.45 0.51
N PHE A 103 -5.76 -13.78 1.39
CA PHE A 103 -4.79 -14.43 2.27
C PHE A 103 -5.44 -15.03 3.52
N SER A 104 -4.77 -16.06 4.06
CA SER A 104 -5.09 -16.65 5.37
C SER A 104 -5.13 -15.59 6.47
N SER A 105 -6.05 -15.74 7.42
CA SER A 105 -6.15 -14.88 8.61
C SER A 105 -4.93 -14.93 9.54
N THR A 106 -4.02 -15.89 9.33
CA THR A 106 -2.75 -16.00 10.04
C THR A 106 -1.65 -15.12 9.46
N LYS A 107 -1.87 -14.49 8.29
CA LYS A 107 -0.92 -13.61 7.61
C LYS A 107 -1.21 -12.16 7.92
N GLU A 108 -0.15 -11.36 7.98
CA GLU A 108 -0.27 -9.90 8.09
C GLU A 108 -0.73 -9.34 6.74
N ARG A 109 -2.05 -9.26 6.61
CA ARG A 109 -2.80 -8.99 5.37
C ARG A 109 -3.50 -7.63 5.37
N MET A 110 -3.04 -6.73 6.25
CA MET A 110 -3.41 -5.31 6.24
C MET A 110 -2.13 -4.49 6.10
N TRP A 111 -2.12 -3.56 5.14
CA TRP A 111 -1.06 -2.59 4.92
C TRP A 111 -1.62 -1.18 5.06
N VAL A 112 -0.87 -0.29 5.70
CA VAL A 112 -1.17 1.14 5.78
C VAL A 112 -0.06 1.89 5.08
N ILE A 113 -0.40 2.59 4.00
CA ILE A 113 0.56 3.23 3.10
C ILE A 113 0.31 4.74 3.13
N ASP A 114 1.37 5.49 3.42
CA ASP A 114 1.40 6.94 3.20
C ASP A 114 1.60 7.18 1.71
N MET A 115 0.58 7.72 1.04
CA MET A 115 0.61 7.92 -0.42
C MET A 115 1.38 9.17 -0.83
N GLU A 116 1.59 10.13 0.08
CA GLU A 116 2.40 11.32 -0.19
C GLU A 116 3.89 11.00 -0.08
N ASN A 117 4.27 10.31 1.00
CA ASN A 117 5.67 9.95 1.27
C ASN A 117 6.06 8.59 0.67
N LYS A 118 5.11 7.86 0.08
CA LYS A 118 5.31 6.56 -0.58
C LYS A 118 6.01 5.56 0.35
N VAL A 119 5.47 5.38 1.55
CA VAL A 119 6.07 4.49 2.58
C VAL A 119 5.01 3.64 3.26
N VAL A 120 5.34 2.37 3.51
CA VAL A 120 4.51 1.49 4.34
C VAL A 120 4.72 1.85 5.82
N LEU A 121 3.66 2.32 6.48
CA LEU A 121 3.67 2.75 7.87
C LEU A 121 3.42 1.62 8.88
N LEU A 122 2.68 0.60 8.43
CA LEU A 122 2.24 -0.53 9.25
C LEU A 122 1.83 -1.71 8.36
N GLN A 123 2.23 -2.91 8.77
CA GLN A 123 1.67 -4.18 8.30
C GLN A 123 1.17 -4.98 9.51
N THR A 124 -0.04 -5.57 9.44
CA THR A 124 -0.61 -6.26 10.61
C THR A 124 -1.63 -7.35 10.28
N LEU A 125 -1.95 -8.18 11.28
CA LEU A 125 -3.07 -9.13 11.24
C LEU A 125 -4.40 -8.38 11.29
N VAL A 126 -5.39 -8.87 10.56
CA VAL A 126 -6.76 -8.32 10.59
C VAL A 126 -7.80 -9.44 10.52
N SER A 127 -8.80 -9.42 11.41
CA SER A 127 -9.91 -10.36 11.41
C SER A 127 -10.98 -10.00 10.39
N HIS A 128 -11.66 -11.02 9.87
CA HIS A 128 -12.92 -10.88 9.13
C HIS A 128 -14.12 -11.34 9.97
N GLY A 129 -15.33 -11.18 9.44
CA GLY A 129 -16.58 -11.60 10.09
C GLY A 129 -16.72 -13.12 10.23
N MET A 130 -17.29 -13.60 11.34
CA MET A 130 -17.38 -15.03 11.67
C MET A 130 -18.09 -15.88 10.61
N ASN A 131 -19.04 -15.29 9.87
CA ASN A 131 -19.77 -15.96 8.80
C ASN A 131 -19.09 -15.81 7.42
N SER A 132 -17.94 -15.13 7.34
CA SER A 132 -17.16 -15.02 6.11
C SER A 132 -16.27 -16.24 5.86
N GLY A 133 -15.98 -17.03 6.88
CA GLY A 133 -15.12 -18.21 6.80
C GLY A 133 -14.36 -18.44 8.12
N GLN A 134 -13.49 -19.43 8.16
CA GLN A 134 -12.68 -19.75 9.35
C GLN A 134 -11.28 -19.16 9.25
N GLU A 135 -10.38 -19.84 8.55
CA GLU A 135 -9.05 -19.30 8.27
C GLU A 135 -9.10 -18.29 7.11
N PHE A 136 -9.76 -18.67 6.03
CA PHE A 136 -9.93 -17.87 4.81
C PHE A 136 -11.33 -17.28 4.76
N ALA A 137 -11.45 -15.99 4.43
CA ALA A 137 -12.73 -15.37 4.14
C ALA A 137 -13.14 -15.70 2.69
N LYS A 138 -14.30 -16.31 2.52
CA LYS A 138 -14.85 -16.75 1.24
C LYS A 138 -16.20 -16.12 0.93
N TYR A 139 -16.91 -15.66 1.96
CA TYR A 139 -18.28 -15.14 1.84
C TYR A 139 -18.36 -13.72 2.39
N PHE A 140 -19.01 -12.83 1.63
CA PHE A 140 -19.10 -11.41 1.97
C PHE A 140 -20.56 -10.96 1.82
N SER A 141 -20.97 -9.96 2.59
CA SER A 141 -22.33 -9.44 2.52
C SER A 141 -22.39 -7.99 2.97
N ASN A 142 -23.30 -7.24 2.34
CA ASN A 142 -23.72 -5.89 2.70
C ASN A 142 -25.00 -5.88 3.58
N GLU A 143 -25.52 -7.05 3.93
CA GLU A 143 -26.78 -7.19 4.68
C GLU A 143 -26.54 -7.03 6.19
N ASN A 144 -27.51 -6.40 6.86
CA ASN A 144 -27.52 -6.28 8.30
C ASN A 144 -27.60 -7.66 8.99
N GLU A 145 -27.00 -7.78 10.18
CA GLU A 145 -26.94 -9.04 10.97
C GLU A 145 -26.34 -10.27 10.25
N SER A 146 -25.75 -10.10 9.06
CA SER A 146 -25.18 -11.23 8.31
C SER A 146 -23.93 -11.85 8.97
N HIS A 147 -23.30 -11.09 9.87
CA HIS A 147 -21.98 -11.33 10.48
C HIS A 147 -20.86 -11.62 9.47
N LYS A 148 -21.01 -11.15 8.23
CA LYS A 148 -20.01 -11.24 7.16
C LYS A 148 -19.36 -9.87 6.95
N SER A 149 -18.08 -9.88 6.61
CA SER A 149 -17.41 -8.66 6.17
C SER A 149 -17.95 -8.19 4.81
N SER A 150 -17.91 -6.88 4.58
CA SER A 150 -18.14 -6.26 3.28
C SER A 150 -16.81 -6.04 2.56
N LEU A 151 -16.81 -6.18 1.22
CA LEU A 151 -15.68 -5.83 0.37
C LEU A 151 -15.80 -4.37 -0.12
N GLY A 152 -14.73 -3.88 -0.74
CA GLY A 152 -14.72 -2.63 -1.46
C GLY A 152 -14.14 -1.46 -0.69
N PHE A 153 -14.43 -0.25 -1.18
CA PHE A 153 -13.87 1.00 -0.65
C PHE A 153 -14.70 1.61 0.46
N PHE A 154 -14.00 2.11 1.47
CA PHE A 154 -14.54 2.86 2.60
C PHE A 154 -13.77 4.17 2.77
N ILE A 155 -14.48 5.23 3.17
CA ILE A 155 -13.87 6.44 3.71
C ILE A 155 -13.94 6.36 5.23
N THR A 156 -12.83 6.66 5.91
CA THR A 156 -12.78 6.66 7.36
C THR A 156 -13.46 7.91 7.94
N GLY A 157 -14.24 7.71 9.00
CA GLY A 157 -15.02 8.76 9.65
C GLY A 157 -14.42 9.21 10.98
N GLU A 158 -15.31 9.52 11.92
CA GLU A 158 -14.99 9.89 13.29
C GLU A 158 -14.69 8.69 14.19
N THR A 159 -13.92 8.94 15.24
CA THR A 159 -13.64 7.97 16.30
C THR A 159 -14.66 8.05 17.43
N TYR A 160 -14.89 6.95 18.12
CA TYR A 160 -15.61 6.92 19.39
C TYR A 160 -15.01 5.85 20.32
N VAL A 161 -15.41 5.85 21.59
CA VAL A 161 -15.02 4.82 22.56
C VAL A 161 -16.25 3.97 22.86
N GLY A 162 -16.16 2.67 22.60
CA GLY A 162 -17.22 1.69 22.84
C GLY A 162 -16.73 0.46 23.60
N LYS A 163 -17.49 -0.64 23.53
CA LYS A 163 -17.14 -1.92 24.19
C LYS A 163 -15.78 -2.50 23.80
N HIS A 164 -15.25 -2.11 22.63
CA HIS A 164 -13.95 -2.53 22.11
C HIS A 164 -12.88 -1.45 22.26
N GLY A 165 -13.11 -0.45 23.12
CA GLY A 165 -12.25 0.71 23.27
C GLY A 165 -12.37 1.68 22.09
N LEU A 166 -11.25 2.28 21.71
CA LEU A 166 -11.17 3.20 20.56
C LEU A 166 -11.60 2.48 19.29
N SER A 167 -12.60 3.03 18.62
CA SER A 167 -13.19 2.51 17.38
C SER A 167 -13.29 3.62 16.34
N LEU A 168 -13.12 3.27 15.07
CA LEU A 168 -13.18 4.19 13.94
C LEU A 168 -14.32 3.81 13.00
N LYS A 169 -15.26 4.72 12.77
CA LYS A 169 -16.37 4.47 11.87
C LYS A 169 -15.93 4.45 10.41
N LEU A 170 -16.61 3.63 9.61
CA LEU A 170 -16.38 3.51 8.18
C LEU A 170 -17.63 3.88 7.39
N ASP A 171 -17.43 4.57 6.26
CA ASP A 171 -18.47 4.93 5.29
C ASP A 171 -18.21 4.19 3.99
N GLY A 172 -19.05 3.22 3.66
CA GLY A 172 -18.94 2.45 2.41
C GLY A 172 -19.21 3.32 1.18
N GLN A 173 -18.39 3.16 0.14
CA GLN A 173 -18.43 3.96 -1.08
C GLN A 173 -19.04 3.23 -2.29
N GLU A 174 -19.42 1.96 -2.13
CA GLU A 174 -19.86 1.11 -3.24
C GLU A 174 -21.26 0.53 -2.98
N TYR A 175 -22.22 1.01 -3.78
CA TYR A 175 -23.61 0.57 -3.72
C TYR A 175 -23.75 -0.93 -4.01
N GLY A 176 -24.46 -1.62 -3.13
CA GLY A 176 -24.68 -3.07 -3.21
C GLY A 176 -23.52 -3.93 -2.70
N LEU A 177 -22.40 -3.31 -2.28
CA LEU A 177 -21.22 -4.00 -1.74
C LEU A 177 -20.94 -3.64 -0.28
N ASN A 178 -20.96 -2.34 0.03
CA ASN A 178 -20.65 -1.86 1.37
C ASN A 178 -21.41 -0.59 1.79
N ASN A 179 -22.34 -0.08 0.98
CA ASN A 179 -23.06 1.16 1.29
C ASN A 179 -23.85 1.12 2.63
N ASN A 180 -24.14 -0.06 3.18
CA ASN A 180 -24.79 -0.19 4.49
C ASN A 180 -23.80 -0.20 5.68
N ALA A 181 -22.49 -0.01 5.43
CA ALA A 181 -21.45 -0.17 6.46
C ALA A 181 -21.68 0.67 7.72
N ARG A 182 -22.12 1.93 7.56
CA ARG A 182 -22.38 2.84 8.68
C ARG A 182 -23.57 2.35 9.51
N GLU A 183 -24.67 2.00 8.87
CA GLU A 183 -25.89 1.47 9.51
C GLU A 183 -25.60 0.14 10.23
N ARG A 184 -24.77 -0.71 9.62
CA ARG A 184 -24.31 -1.99 10.18
C ARG A 184 -23.26 -1.84 11.27
N SER A 185 -22.90 -0.62 11.66
CA SER A 185 -21.85 -0.34 12.66
C SER A 185 -20.53 -1.03 12.34
N VAL A 186 -20.14 -1.08 11.05
CA VAL A 186 -18.84 -1.59 10.62
C VAL A 186 -17.77 -0.56 10.97
N VAL A 187 -16.81 -0.96 11.80
CA VAL A 187 -15.77 -0.09 12.35
C VAL A 187 -14.40 -0.79 12.33
N VAL A 188 -13.31 -0.02 12.36
CA VAL A 188 -11.99 -0.55 12.75
C VAL A 188 -11.87 -0.49 14.27
N HIS A 189 -11.46 -1.57 14.92
CA HIS A 189 -11.27 -1.62 16.37
C HIS A 189 -10.20 -2.64 16.80
N GLY A 190 -9.81 -2.59 18.07
CA GLY A 190 -8.93 -3.60 18.69
C GLY A 190 -9.71 -4.79 19.24
N ALA A 191 -9.11 -6.00 19.21
CA ALA A 191 -9.70 -7.19 19.80
C ALA A 191 -8.67 -8.25 20.19
N ASP A 192 -8.77 -8.78 21.42
CA ASP A 192 -7.85 -9.80 21.98
C ASP A 192 -7.82 -11.11 21.18
N TYR A 193 -8.90 -11.37 20.42
CA TYR A 193 -8.99 -12.54 19.57
C TYR A 193 -8.13 -12.43 18.29
N VAL A 194 -7.54 -11.26 18.01
CA VAL A 194 -6.54 -11.08 16.95
C VAL A 194 -5.15 -11.24 17.57
N SER A 195 -4.58 -12.44 17.44
CA SER A 195 -3.33 -12.78 18.12
C SER A 195 -2.50 -13.78 17.31
N LYS A 196 -1.19 -13.50 17.17
CA LYS A 196 -0.22 -14.45 16.56
C LYS A 196 -0.17 -15.78 17.33
N LYS A 197 -0.34 -15.75 18.65
CA LYS A 197 -0.39 -16.96 19.48
C LYS A 197 -1.61 -17.84 19.15
N LEU A 198 -2.78 -17.24 18.96
CA LEU A 198 -3.98 -17.96 18.54
C LEU A 198 -3.79 -18.54 17.14
N ALA A 199 -3.30 -17.72 16.20
CA ALA A 199 -3.00 -18.16 14.83
C ALA A 199 -2.09 -19.40 14.81
N GLN A 200 -1.03 -19.42 15.62
CA GLN A 200 -0.10 -20.57 15.73
C GLN A 200 -0.76 -21.79 16.39
N LYS A 201 -1.60 -21.59 17.40
CA LYS A 201 -2.21 -22.69 18.17
C LYS A 201 -3.31 -23.42 17.39
N GLN A 202 -4.16 -22.70 16.65
CA GLN A 202 -5.38 -23.26 16.05
C GLN A 202 -5.49 -23.06 14.53
N GLY A 203 -4.50 -22.41 13.90
CA GLY A 203 -4.47 -22.19 12.45
C GLY A 203 -5.30 -20.99 11.95
N PHE A 204 -5.90 -20.20 12.84
CA PHE A 204 -6.64 -18.98 12.48
C PHE A 204 -6.73 -18.01 13.68
N ILE A 205 -6.83 -16.70 13.41
CA ILE A 205 -7.20 -15.72 14.44
C ILE A 205 -8.71 -15.72 14.67
N GLY A 206 -9.18 -15.19 15.80
CA GLY A 206 -10.60 -14.99 16.03
C GLY A 206 -11.25 -14.05 15.02
N ARG A 207 -12.58 -14.06 15.01
CA ARG A 207 -13.42 -13.43 13.98
C ARG A 207 -14.42 -12.48 14.63
N SER A 208 -14.67 -11.36 13.97
CA SER A 208 -15.61 -10.33 14.41
C SER A 208 -17.04 -10.64 13.91
N GLN A 209 -17.96 -9.69 14.06
CA GLN A 209 -19.28 -9.71 13.40
C GLN A 209 -19.28 -9.01 12.03
N GLY A 210 -18.12 -8.80 11.41
CA GLY A 210 -17.97 -8.18 10.09
C GLY A 210 -16.96 -7.03 10.06
N CYS A 211 -16.66 -6.45 11.22
CA CYS A 211 -15.66 -5.40 11.40
C CYS A 211 -14.22 -5.88 11.11
N PRO A 212 -13.39 -5.09 10.41
CA PRO A 212 -11.95 -5.30 10.42
C PRO A 212 -11.38 -4.99 11.82
N ALA A 213 -11.03 -6.03 12.58
CA ALA A 213 -10.41 -5.87 13.89
C ALA A 213 -8.93 -6.23 13.84
N VAL A 214 -8.12 -5.52 14.62
CA VAL A 214 -6.67 -5.74 14.76
C VAL A 214 -6.32 -6.04 16.21
N ALA A 215 -5.07 -6.41 16.49
CA ALA A 215 -4.61 -6.62 17.86
C ALA A 215 -4.73 -5.32 18.70
N PRO A 216 -5.09 -5.38 19.99
CA PRO A 216 -5.30 -4.18 20.82
C PRO A 216 -4.11 -3.22 20.84
N GLU A 217 -2.89 -3.76 20.87
CA GLU A 217 -1.63 -3.01 20.87
C GLU A 217 -1.38 -2.25 19.56
N VAL A 218 -2.02 -2.66 18.46
CA VAL A 218 -1.93 -2.00 17.14
C VAL A 218 -3.03 -0.96 16.96
N ALA A 219 -4.19 -1.18 17.56
CA ALA A 219 -5.42 -0.45 17.27
C ALA A 219 -5.30 1.07 17.41
N SER A 220 -4.66 1.55 18.49
CA SER A 220 -4.52 3.00 18.72
C SER A 220 -3.68 3.66 17.64
N LYS A 221 -2.50 3.11 17.31
CA LYS A 221 -1.62 3.63 16.26
C LYS A 221 -2.36 3.64 14.92
N LEU A 222 -2.94 2.50 14.54
CA LEU A 222 -3.69 2.36 13.29
C LEU A 222 -4.79 3.42 13.17
N ILE A 223 -5.70 3.50 14.15
CA ILE A 223 -6.86 4.40 14.10
C ILE A 223 -6.42 5.86 14.01
N HIS A 224 -5.40 6.27 14.76
CA HIS A 224 -4.90 7.64 14.70
C HIS A 224 -4.26 7.97 13.35
N THR A 225 -3.61 7.01 12.71
CA THR A 225 -3.02 7.17 11.37
C THR A 225 -4.08 7.29 10.29
N ILE A 226 -5.16 6.50 10.36
CA ILE A 226 -6.12 6.37 9.25
C ILE A 226 -7.42 7.16 9.45
N LYS A 227 -7.65 7.81 10.59
CA LYS A 227 -8.89 8.60 10.81
C LYS A 227 -8.96 9.83 9.89
N ASN A 228 -10.10 10.50 9.87
CA ASN A 228 -10.32 11.78 9.19
C ASN A 228 -10.24 11.69 7.66
N LYS A 229 -11.07 10.83 7.06
CA LYS A 229 -11.24 10.69 5.61
C LYS A 229 -9.99 10.21 4.86
N SER A 230 -9.38 9.15 5.37
CA SER A 230 -8.47 8.31 4.61
C SER A 230 -9.27 7.22 3.89
N VAL A 231 -8.61 6.49 2.98
CA VAL A 231 -9.23 5.36 2.27
C VAL A 231 -8.86 4.05 2.95
N LEU A 232 -9.86 3.20 3.16
CA LEU A 232 -9.68 1.79 3.50
C LEU A 232 -10.30 0.94 2.40
N PHE A 233 -9.54 0.01 1.86
CA PHE A 233 -9.95 -0.91 0.81
C PHE A 233 -9.89 -2.35 1.31
N ILE A 234 -10.99 -3.08 1.21
CA ILE A 234 -11.07 -4.51 1.54
C ILE A 234 -11.23 -5.32 0.26
N TYR A 235 -10.19 -6.05 -0.11
CA TYR A 235 -10.10 -6.83 -1.33
C TYR A 235 -10.38 -8.32 -1.11
N HIS A 236 -11.02 -8.94 -2.10
CA HIS A 236 -10.96 -10.37 -2.38
C HIS A 236 -11.32 -10.59 -3.87
N PRO A 237 -10.64 -11.50 -4.60
CA PRO A 237 -10.88 -11.78 -6.03
C PRO A 237 -12.18 -12.57 -6.30
N THR A 238 -13.25 -12.34 -5.54
CA THR A 238 -14.53 -13.00 -5.82
C THR A 238 -15.08 -12.48 -7.14
N ARG A 239 -15.70 -13.37 -7.94
CA ARG A 239 -16.43 -12.97 -9.16
C ARG A 239 -17.47 -11.87 -8.87
N MET A 240 -18.12 -11.96 -7.71
CA MET A 240 -19.10 -10.99 -7.26
C MET A 240 -18.50 -9.58 -7.12
N TYR A 241 -17.29 -9.44 -6.55
CA TYR A 241 -16.61 -8.16 -6.46
C TYR A 241 -16.18 -7.64 -7.84
N ALA A 242 -15.53 -8.50 -8.63
CA ALA A 242 -15.08 -8.15 -9.98
C ALA A 242 -16.21 -7.68 -10.91
N THR A 243 -17.43 -8.19 -10.76
CA THR A 243 -18.59 -7.78 -11.59
C THR A 243 -19.35 -6.57 -11.04
N LYS A 244 -19.29 -6.30 -9.74
CA LYS A 244 -20.11 -5.26 -9.09
C LYS A 244 -19.36 -3.97 -8.77
N SER A 245 -18.04 -4.03 -8.60
CA SER A 245 -17.24 -2.84 -8.32
C SER A 245 -17.43 -1.80 -9.42
N LYS A 246 -17.54 -0.54 -9.02
CA LYS A 246 -17.56 0.61 -9.96
C LYS A 246 -16.31 1.46 -9.87
N LEU A 247 -15.44 1.15 -8.92
CA LEU A 247 -14.20 1.89 -8.65
C LEU A 247 -12.95 1.13 -9.11
N VAL A 248 -13.14 -0.08 -9.63
CA VAL A 248 -12.08 -0.92 -10.20
C VAL A 248 -12.55 -1.40 -11.57
N SER A 249 -11.67 -1.39 -12.57
CA SER A 249 -11.96 -1.81 -13.96
C SER A 249 -11.45 -3.19 -14.34
#